data_AF-A0A077D5W9-F1
#
_entry.id   AF-A0A077D5W9-F1
#
_cell.length_a   1.000
_cell.length_b   1.000
_cell.length_c   1.000
_cell.angle_alpha   90.00
_cell.angle_beta   90.00
_cell.angle_gamma   90.00
#
_symmetry.space_group_name_H-M   'P 1'
#
loop_
_entity.id
_entity.type
_entity.pdbx_description
1 polymer ?
#
loop_
_entity_poly.entity_id
_entity_poly.type
_entity_poly.pdbx_seq_one_letter_code
_entity_poly.pdbx_strand_id
1 'polypeptide(L)'
;DSIKEKLILPFLDIELHTYDLGMEHRDATSDKVTVDCAEAIKKYNVGIKCATITPDENRVEEFKLKQMWKSPNGTLRNILGGTVFREAIICKNIPRLVTGWNQPIIIGRHAHADQYKATDFVVPGPGKLTITWAGEDGTKIEHTVYEFKGAGIAQAQFNTDESIRAFAHSSFQYALMRTYPLYLSTKNTILKKYDGRFKDIFQEIYEKEYKSKYEAKDIWYEHRLIDDMVAYAMKSE
;
A
#
# COMPACT_ATOMS: atom_id res chain seq x y z
N ASP A 1 -25.72 -6.93 4.16
CA ASP A 1 -27.05 -6.31 3.89
C ASP A 1 -27.60 -5.45 5.01
N SER A 2 -27.63 -5.90 6.28
CA SER A 2 -28.20 -5.12 7.40
C SER A 2 -27.79 -3.64 7.50
N ILE A 3 -26.51 -3.30 7.30
CA ILE A 3 -26.04 -1.90 7.32
C ILE A 3 -26.71 -1.08 6.21
N LYS A 4 -26.71 -1.59 4.97
CA LYS A 4 -27.28 -0.91 3.79
C LYS A 4 -28.77 -0.64 3.98
N GLU A 5 -29.52 -1.66 4.41
CA GLU A 5 -30.97 -1.61 4.52
C GLU A 5 -31.48 -0.79 5.70
N LYS A 6 -30.78 -0.83 6.84
CA LYS A 6 -31.27 -0.19 8.07
C LYS A 6 -30.69 1.19 8.32
N LEU A 7 -29.47 1.46 7.83
CA LEU A 7 -28.73 2.66 8.19
C LEU A 7 -28.45 3.59 7.01
N ILE A 8 -28.59 3.12 5.76
CA ILE A 8 -28.28 3.94 4.57
C ILE A 8 -29.55 4.25 3.76
N LEU A 9 -30.15 3.23 3.13
CA LEU A 9 -31.26 3.44 2.17
C LEU A 9 -32.53 4.08 2.75
N PRO A 10 -32.89 3.93 4.05
CA PRO A 10 -34.03 4.65 4.61
C PRO A 10 -33.82 6.17 4.67
N PHE A 11 -32.58 6.64 4.59
CA PHE A 11 -32.21 8.04 4.81
C PHE A 11 -31.52 8.69 3.60
N LEU A 12 -31.12 7.89 2.60
CA LEU A 12 -30.39 8.35 1.44
C LEU A 12 -30.88 7.66 0.16
N ASP A 13 -31.44 8.44 -0.74
CA ASP A 13 -31.73 8.01 -2.11
C ASP A 13 -30.44 8.10 -2.94
N ILE A 14 -29.85 6.95 -3.26
CA ILE A 14 -28.55 6.85 -3.95
C ILE A 14 -28.53 5.65 -4.88
N GLU A 15 -27.98 5.85 -6.08
CA GLU A 15 -27.70 4.79 -7.03
C GLU A 15 -26.47 3.98 -6.58
N LEU A 16 -26.63 2.65 -6.47
CA LEU A 16 -25.57 1.74 -6.05
C LEU A 16 -25.26 0.72 -7.14
N HIS A 17 -24.15 0.91 -7.86
CA HIS A 17 -23.59 -0.11 -8.74
C HIS A 17 -22.97 -1.24 -7.90
N THR A 18 -23.67 -2.37 -7.80
CA THR A 18 -23.28 -3.48 -6.92
C THR A 18 -22.51 -4.56 -7.69
N TYR A 19 -21.37 -4.97 -7.15
CA TYR A 19 -20.53 -6.04 -7.68
C TYR A 19 -20.32 -7.09 -6.59
N ASP A 20 -20.71 -8.34 -6.85
CA ASP A 20 -20.52 -9.43 -5.89
C ASP A 20 -19.07 -9.94 -5.93
N LEU A 21 -18.29 -9.59 -4.92
CA LEU A 21 -16.91 -10.07 -4.77
C LEU A 21 -16.81 -11.29 -3.83
N GLY A 22 -17.94 -11.96 -3.57
CA GLY A 22 -18.01 -13.24 -2.87
C GLY A 22 -17.21 -14.32 -3.59
N MET A 23 -16.66 -15.27 -2.82
CA MET A 23 -15.73 -16.27 -3.34
C MET A 23 -16.32 -17.07 -4.51
N GLU A 24 -17.55 -17.55 -4.38
CA GLU A 24 -18.23 -18.35 -5.40
C GLU A 24 -18.48 -17.55 -6.69
N HIS A 25 -18.91 -16.28 -6.57
CA HIS A 25 -19.14 -15.43 -7.74
C HIS A 25 -17.84 -15.04 -8.46
N ARG A 26 -16.78 -14.79 -7.68
CA ARG A 26 -15.44 -14.61 -8.22
C ARG A 26 -14.97 -15.85 -8.98
N ASP A 27 -15.12 -17.04 -8.41
CA ASP A 27 -14.74 -18.28 -9.10
C ASP A 27 -15.57 -18.50 -10.38
N ALA A 28 -16.90 -18.29 -10.30
CA ALA A 28 -17.81 -18.41 -11.44
C ALA A 28 -17.41 -17.50 -12.60
N THR A 29 -16.99 -16.26 -12.31
CA THR A 29 -16.59 -15.25 -13.31
C THR A 29 -15.11 -15.28 -13.67
N SER A 30 -14.35 -16.27 -13.19
CA SER A 30 -12.90 -16.34 -13.35
C SER A 30 -12.19 -15.04 -12.89
N ASP A 31 -12.68 -14.49 -11.79
CA ASP A 31 -12.27 -13.23 -11.13
C ASP A 31 -12.46 -11.96 -11.97
N LYS A 32 -13.17 -12.04 -13.11
CA LYS A 32 -13.48 -10.89 -13.96
C LYS A 32 -14.30 -9.83 -13.21
N VAL A 33 -15.21 -10.23 -12.32
CA VAL A 33 -16.02 -9.31 -11.51
C VAL A 33 -15.17 -8.34 -10.68
N THR A 34 -14.00 -8.77 -10.21
CA THR A 34 -13.08 -7.93 -9.43
C THR A 34 -12.46 -6.84 -10.30
N VAL A 35 -12.14 -7.15 -11.56
CA VAL A 35 -11.60 -6.18 -12.53
C VAL A 35 -12.70 -5.20 -12.95
N ASP A 36 -13.89 -5.71 -13.27
CA ASP A 36 -15.03 -4.87 -13.68
C ASP A 36 -15.44 -3.91 -12.55
N CYS A 37 -15.36 -4.35 -11.29
CA CYS A 37 -15.56 -3.50 -10.12
C CYS A 37 -14.50 -2.38 -10.02
N ALA A 38 -13.24 -2.68 -10.31
CA ALA A 38 -12.17 -1.68 -10.31
C ALA A 38 -12.41 -0.58 -11.36
N GLU A 39 -12.80 -0.98 -12.58
CA GLU A 39 -13.11 -0.05 -13.66
C GLU A 39 -14.37 0.79 -13.37
N ALA A 40 -15.36 0.20 -12.68
CA ALA A 40 -16.51 0.95 -12.18
C ALA A 40 -16.11 2.02 -11.17
N ILE A 41 -15.18 1.72 -10.25
CA ILE A 41 -14.65 2.70 -9.29
C ILE A 41 -13.91 3.82 -10.03
N LYS A 42 -13.15 3.52 -11.09
CA LYS A 42 -12.53 4.59 -11.91
C LYS A 42 -13.57 5.48 -12.58
N LYS A 43 -14.67 4.89 -13.06
CA LYS A 43 -15.76 5.63 -13.71
C LYS A 43 -16.54 6.51 -12.73
N TYR A 44 -16.82 6.00 -11.53
CA TYR A 44 -17.72 6.64 -10.56
C TYR A 44 -17.01 7.25 -9.34
N ASN A 45 -15.67 7.18 -9.30
CA ASN A 45 -14.75 7.71 -8.27
C ASN A 45 -14.83 7.10 -6.87
N VAL A 46 -15.99 6.61 -6.43
CA VAL A 46 -16.20 6.13 -5.05
C VAL A 46 -16.59 4.65 -5.03
N GLY A 47 -15.89 3.86 -4.21
CA GLY A 47 -16.20 2.46 -3.97
C GLY A 47 -16.29 2.16 -2.48
N ILE A 48 -17.29 1.38 -2.07
CA ILE A 48 -17.44 0.85 -0.71
C ILE A 48 -17.36 -0.66 -0.81
N LYS A 49 -16.43 -1.26 -0.06
CA LYS A 49 -16.11 -2.68 -0.20
C LYS A 49 -16.27 -3.44 1.11
N CYS A 50 -16.96 -4.58 1.05
CA CYS A 50 -16.98 -5.55 2.14
C CYS A 50 -15.66 -6.36 2.21
N ALA A 51 -15.37 -6.93 3.38
CA ALA A 51 -14.28 -7.88 3.53
C ALA A 51 -14.49 -9.10 2.60
N THR A 52 -13.41 -9.62 2.04
CA THR A 52 -13.44 -10.72 1.07
C THR A 52 -12.36 -11.74 1.40
N ILE A 53 -12.66 -13.02 1.17
CA ILE A 53 -11.70 -14.12 1.34
C ILE A 53 -10.63 -14.02 0.24
N THR A 54 -9.36 -14.20 0.62
CA THR A 54 -8.26 -14.51 -0.29
C THR A 54 -7.96 -16.00 -0.08
N PRO A 55 -8.14 -16.87 -1.08
CA PRO A 55 -8.05 -18.30 -0.88
C PRO A 55 -6.60 -18.76 -0.67
N ASP A 56 -6.41 -19.66 0.29
CA ASP A 56 -5.24 -20.53 0.43
C ASP A 56 -5.60 -21.94 -0.07
N GLU A 57 -4.70 -22.92 0.08
CA GLU A 57 -4.92 -24.31 -0.33
C GLU A 57 -6.19 -24.90 0.29
N ASN A 58 -6.44 -24.63 1.58
CA ASN A 58 -7.62 -25.13 2.28
C ASN A 58 -8.92 -24.52 1.72
N ARG A 59 -8.90 -23.23 1.39
CA ARG A 59 -10.06 -22.54 0.79
C ARG A 59 -10.33 -23.02 -0.63
N VAL A 60 -9.30 -23.44 -1.39
CA VAL A 60 -9.48 -24.06 -2.71
C VAL A 60 -10.26 -25.37 -2.57
N GLU A 61 -9.93 -26.20 -1.59
CA GLU A 61 -10.65 -27.45 -1.34
C GLU A 61 -12.07 -27.21 -0.80
N GLU A 62 -12.22 -26.33 0.18
CA GLU A 62 -13.51 -26.01 0.84
C GLU A 62 -14.54 -25.49 -0.17
N PHE A 63 -14.15 -24.54 -1.03
CA PHE A 63 -15.04 -23.92 -2.00
C PHE A 63 -15.00 -24.58 -3.38
N LYS A 64 -14.19 -25.65 -3.56
CA LYS A 64 -13.96 -26.34 -4.85
C LYS A 64 -13.59 -25.38 -5.98
N LEU A 65 -12.64 -24.49 -5.71
CA LEU A 65 -12.26 -23.40 -6.62
C LEU A 65 -11.53 -23.96 -7.85
N LYS A 66 -11.71 -23.30 -9.00
CA LYS A 66 -10.98 -23.58 -10.23
C LYS A 66 -9.47 -23.42 -10.05
N GLN A 67 -9.08 -22.42 -9.25
CA GLN A 67 -7.69 -22.15 -8.89
C GLN A 67 -7.61 -21.24 -7.65
N MET A 68 -6.41 -21.08 -7.11
CA MET A 68 -6.12 -20.15 -6.04
C MET A 68 -6.13 -18.70 -6.56
N TRP A 69 -7.31 -18.06 -6.52
CA TRP A 69 -7.46 -16.69 -7.00
C TRP A 69 -6.65 -15.67 -6.19
N LYS A 70 -6.16 -14.63 -6.86
CA LYS A 70 -5.45 -13.52 -6.19
C LYS A 70 -6.35 -12.77 -5.21
N SER A 71 -5.77 -11.97 -4.32
CA SER A 71 -6.57 -11.14 -3.40
C SER A 71 -7.34 -10.05 -4.15
N PRO A 72 -8.66 -9.89 -3.94
CA PRO A 72 -9.43 -8.80 -4.54
C PRO A 72 -8.87 -7.44 -4.18
N ASN A 73 -8.38 -7.29 -2.95
CA ASN A 73 -7.76 -6.04 -2.49
C ASN A 73 -6.49 -5.72 -3.30
N GLY A 74 -5.69 -6.75 -3.64
CA GLY A 74 -4.50 -6.60 -4.47
C GLY A 74 -4.86 -6.19 -5.89
N THR A 75 -5.86 -6.84 -6.50
CA THR A 75 -6.35 -6.51 -7.84
C THR A 75 -6.89 -5.08 -7.92
N LEU A 76 -7.78 -4.69 -7.00
CA LEU A 76 -8.33 -3.33 -6.94
C LEU A 76 -7.22 -2.28 -6.77
N ARG A 77 -6.26 -2.48 -5.86
CA ARG A 77 -5.14 -1.56 -5.64
C ARG A 77 -4.21 -1.47 -6.84
N ASN A 78 -3.98 -2.57 -7.54
CA ASN A 78 -3.14 -2.58 -8.74
C ASN A 78 -3.78 -1.79 -9.89
N ILE A 79 -5.12 -1.84 -10.00
CA ILE A 79 -5.86 -1.15 -11.07
C ILE A 79 -6.10 0.32 -10.72
N LEU A 80 -6.43 0.63 -9.47
CA LEU A 80 -6.74 1.99 -9.00
C LEU A 80 -5.48 2.79 -8.63
N GLY A 81 -4.41 2.11 -8.22
CA GLY A 81 -3.25 2.75 -7.62
C GLY A 81 -3.54 3.40 -6.26
N GLY A 82 -2.61 4.24 -5.82
CA GLY A 82 -2.82 5.14 -4.68
C GLY A 82 -2.35 4.62 -3.32
N THR A 83 -2.90 5.26 -2.28
CA THR A 83 -2.45 5.17 -0.89
C THR A 83 -3.58 4.71 0.00
N VAL A 84 -3.30 3.72 0.84
CA VAL A 84 -4.28 3.19 1.79
C VAL A 84 -4.05 3.86 3.14
N PHE A 85 -4.93 4.78 3.51
CA PHE A 85 -4.95 5.37 4.84
C PHE A 85 -5.71 4.48 5.82
N ARG A 86 -5.11 4.21 6.97
CA ARG A 86 -5.71 3.48 8.08
C ARG A 86 -5.68 4.32 9.34
N GLU A 87 -6.80 4.39 10.03
CA GLU A 87 -6.99 5.19 11.22
C GLU A 87 -7.82 4.41 12.24
N ALA A 88 -7.49 4.58 13.53
CA ALA A 88 -8.27 4.01 14.61
C ALA A 88 -9.53 4.84 14.90
N ILE A 89 -10.66 4.17 15.11
CA ILE A 89 -11.86 4.81 15.68
C ILE A 89 -11.70 4.80 17.20
N ILE A 90 -11.55 5.99 17.80
CA ILE A 90 -11.27 6.14 19.23
C ILE A 90 -12.58 6.15 20.03
N CYS A 91 -12.72 5.21 20.96
CA CYS A 91 -13.81 5.15 21.93
C CYS A 91 -13.32 5.60 23.31
N LYS A 92 -13.96 6.62 23.90
CA LYS A 92 -13.52 7.21 25.18
C LYS A 92 -13.45 6.21 26.34
N ASN A 93 -14.28 5.16 26.30
CA ASN A 93 -14.39 4.14 27.34
C ASN A 93 -13.53 2.89 27.07
N ILE A 94 -12.71 2.87 26.02
CA ILE A 94 -11.84 1.74 25.69
C ILE A 94 -10.39 2.14 26.00
N PRO A 95 -9.72 1.47 26.96
CA PRO A 95 -8.32 1.73 27.24
C PRO A 95 -7.44 1.34 26.05
N ARG A 96 -6.34 2.06 25.85
CA ARG A 96 -5.39 1.83 24.77
C ARG A 96 -4.14 1.13 25.31
N LEU A 97 -3.51 0.32 24.46
CA LEU A 97 -2.27 -0.38 24.79
C LEU A 97 -1.13 0.59 25.07
N VAL A 98 -0.99 1.60 24.23
CA VAL A 98 -0.09 2.74 24.47
C VAL A 98 -0.94 3.84 25.06
N THR A 99 -0.76 4.08 26.36
CA THR A 99 -1.61 4.99 27.13
C THR A 99 -1.42 6.46 26.75
N GLY A 100 -0.26 6.83 26.20
CA GLY A 100 0.05 8.18 25.75
C GLY A 100 -0.73 8.64 24.51
N TRP A 101 -1.15 7.71 23.63
CA TRP A 101 -1.83 8.05 22.37
C TRP A 101 -3.24 8.58 22.63
N ASN A 102 -3.39 9.90 22.70
CA ASN A 102 -4.67 10.57 22.89
C ASN A 102 -5.33 10.95 21.57
N GLN A 103 -4.55 11.04 20.49
CA GLN A 103 -5.03 11.23 19.12
C GLN A 103 -4.82 9.94 18.29
N PRO A 104 -5.65 9.71 17.26
CA PRO A 104 -5.43 8.58 16.36
C PRO A 104 -4.18 8.79 15.52
N ILE A 105 -3.38 7.73 15.36
CA ILE A 105 -2.29 7.68 14.38
C ILE A 105 -2.87 7.19 13.05
N ILE A 106 -2.58 7.94 11.98
CA ILE A 106 -3.02 7.61 10.62
C ILE A 106 -1.83 7.04 9.85
N ILE A 107 -1.95 5.81 9.36
CA ILE A 107 -0.93 5.16 8.55
C ILE A 107 -1.32 5.27 7.07
N GLY A 108 -0.56 6.07 6.32
CA GLY A 108 -0.60 6.08 4.86
C GLY A 108 0.31 4.98 4.30
N ARG A 109 -0.27 3.89 3.82
CA ARG A 109 0.47 2.78 3.20
C ARG A 109 0.56 2.95 1.69
N HIS A 110 1.78 2.99 1.15
CA HIS A 110 2.02 2.86 -0.29
C HIS A 110 1.63 1.45 -0.76
N ALA A 111 0.68 1.38 -1.70
CA ALA A 111 0.06 0.12 -2.11
C ALA A 111 0.55 -0.37 -3.48
N HIS A 112 1.83 -0.15 -3.80
CA HIS A 112 2.40 -0.45 -5.10
C HIS A 112 3.81 -1.08 -4.99
N ALA A 113 4.02 -2.13 -5.77
CA ALA A 113 5.31 -2.81 -5.99
C ALA A 113 6.00 -3.28 -4.70
N ASP A 114 7.30 -3.04 -4.52
CA ASP A 114 8.12 -3.57 -3.43
C ASP A 114 7.93 -5.09 -3.27
N GLN A 115 7.81 -5.61 -2.04
CA GLN A 115 7.61 -7.05 -1.81
C GLN A 115 6.32 -7.58 -2.43
N TYR A 116 5.32 -6.72 -2.68
CA TYR A 116 4.03 -7.15 -3.23
C TYR A 116 4.06 -7.45 -4.74
N LYS A 117 5.13 -7.07 -5.44
CA LYS A 117 5.39 -7.43 -6.85
C LYS A 117 6.84 -7.91 -7.05
N ALA A 118 7.44 -8.46 -6.01
CA ALA A 118 8.78 -9.01 -6.08
C ALA A 118 8.80 -10.30 -6.91
N THR A 119 9.98 -10.65 -7.42
CA THR A 119 10.27 -11.97 -7.96
C THR A 119 11.28 -12.63 -7.03
N ASP A 120 10.97 -13.83 -6.56
CA ASP A 120 11.79 -14.61 -5.64
C ASP A 120 11.91 -16.06 -6.09
N PHE A 121 12.99 -16.73 -5.64
CA PHE A 121 13.25 -18.14 -5.95
C PHE A 121 14.24 -18.77 -4.97
N VAL A 122 14.22 -20.10 -4.91
CA VAL A 122 15.22 -20.90 -4.18
C VAL A 122 16.44 -21.10 -5.07
N VAL A 123 17.62 -20.78 -4.53
CA VAL A 123 18.91 -21.06 -5.17
C VAL A 123 19.31 -22.50 -4.83
N PRO A 124 19.50 -23.40 -5.82
CA PRO A 124 19.66 -24.83 -5.56
C PRO A 124 21.07 -25.22 -5.06
N GLY A 125 22.07 -24.36 -5.22
CA GLY A 125 23.46 -24.69 -4.92
C GLY A 125 24.43 -23.54 -5.21
N PRO A 126 25.75 -23.79 -5.22
CA PRO A 126 26.77 -22.77 -5.46
C PRO A 126 26.60 -22.10 -6.84
N GLY A 127 26.77 -20.78 -6.91
CA GLY A 127 26.59 -20.01 -8.14
C GLY A 127 26.68 -18.50 -7.94
N LYS A 128 26.63 -17.73 -9.03
CA LYS A 128 26.66 -16.26 -9.01
C LYS A 128 25.28 -15.69 -9.27
N LEU A 129 24.79 -14.83 -8.38
CA LEU A 129 23.57 -14.05 -8.57
C LEU A 129 23.92 -12.64 -9.03
N THR A 130 23.41 -12.26 -10.20
CA THR A 130 23.48 -10.89 -10.72
C THR A 130 22.08 -10.29 -10.84
N ILE A 131 22.00 -8.97 -10.82
CA ILE A 131 20.82 -8.20 -11.23
C ILE A 131 21.23 -7.29 -12.38
N THR A 132 20.44 -7.33 -13.46
CA THR A 132 20.76 -6.66 -14.72
C THR A 132 19.58 -5.83 -15.21
N TRP A 133 19.87 -4.59 -15.62
CA TRP A 133 18.97 -3.72 -16.36
C TRP A 133 19.41 -3.65 -17.82
N ALA A 134 18.46 -3.77 -18.75
CA ALA A 134 18.66 -3.61 -20.17
C ALA A 134 17.70 -2.53 -20.69
N GLY A 135 18.22 -1.33 -20.95
CA GLY A 135 17.49 -0.22 -21.51
C GLY A 135 17.24 -0.38 -23.01
N GLU A 136 16.14 0.20 -23.50
CA GLU A 136 15.79 0.22 -24.92
C GLU A 136 16.81 0.99 -25.78
N ASP A 137 17.52 1.92 -25.16
CA ASP A 137 18.64 2.69 -25.73
C ASP A 137 19.95 1.90 -25.81
N GLY A 138 19.95 0.63 -25.37
CA GLY A 138 21.12 -0.23 -25.30
C GLY A 138 21.93 -0.06 -24.01
N THR A 139 21.55 0.84 -23.10
CA THR A 139 22.20 1.01 -21.80
C THR A 139 22.06 -0.28 -20.99
N LYS A 140 23.18 -0.82 -20.51
CA LYS A 140 23.20 -2.01 -19.64
C LYS A 140 23.79 -1.66 -18.28
N ILE A 141 23.10 -2.07 -17.22
CA ILE A 141 23.61 -1.99 -15.85
C ILE A 141 23.62 -3.41 -15.31
N GLU A 142 24.76 -3.87 -14.80
CA GLU A 142 24.87 -5.16 -14.14
C GLU A 142 25.51 -4.99 -12.77
N HIS A 143 24.91 -5.61 -11.76
CA HIS A 143 25.45 -5.68 -10.41
C HIS A 143 25.51 -7.14 -9.96
N THR A 144 26.64 -7.54 -9.37
CA THR A 144 26.70 -8.81 -8.64
C THR A 144 26.04 -8.60 -7.28
N VAL A 145 24.99 -9.40 -7.01
CA VAL A 145 24.26 -9.36 -5.73
C VAL A 145 25.01 -10.21 -4.71
N TYR A 146 25.33 -11.46 -5.08
CA TYR A 146 26.02 -12.39 -4.19
C TYR A 146 26.65 -13.57 -4.95
N GLU A 147 27.68 -14.18 -4.37
CA GLU A 147 28.23 -15.47 -4.80
C GLU A 147 27.87 -16.57 -3.80
N PHE A 148 26.87 -17.37 -4.15
CA PHE A 148 26.42 -18.50 -3.37
C PHE A 148 27.50 -19.59 -3.32
N LYS A 149 27.79 -20.09 -2.11
CA LYS A 149 28.64 -21.26 -1.88
C LYS A 149 27.83 -22.54 -1.57
N GLY A 150 26.50 -22.45 -1.61
CA GLY A 150 25.55 -23.51 -1.32
C GLY A 150 24.12 -23.05 -1.62
N ALA A 151 23.12 -23.85 -1.27
CA ALA A 151 21.72 -23.49 -1.47
C ALA A 151 21.32 -22.23 -0.67
N GLY A 152 20.28 -21.53 -1.13
CA GLY A 152 19.81 -20.29 -0.51
C GLY A 152 18.52 -19.78 -1.14
N ILE A 153 18.25 -18.50 -0.98
CA ILE A 153 17.08 -17.81 -1.54
C ILE A 153 17.50 -16.45 -2.09
N ALA A 154 16.75 -15.94 -3.07
CA ALA A 154 16.97 -14.63 -3.67
C ALA A 154 15.64 -13.94 -3.95
N GLN A 155 15.64 -12.61 -3.91
CA GLN A 155 14.50 -11.76 -4.24
C GLN A 155 14.96 -10.49 -4.96
N ALA A 156 14.18 -10.03 -5.93
CA ALA A 156 14.30 -8.70 -6.52
C ALA A 156 12.94 -7.97 -6.46
N GLN A 157 12.98 -6.67 -6.19
CA GLN A 157 11.81 -5.81 -6.12
C GLN A 157 12.08 -4.45 -6.78
N PHE A 158 11.03 -3.72 -7.10
CA PHE A 158 11.11 -2.44 -7.79
C PHE A 158 10.03 -1.48 -7.29
N ASN A 159 10.18 -0.20 -7.63
CA ASN A 159 9.11 0.78 -7.58
C ASN A 159 9.31 1.80 -8.72
N THR A 160 8.37 2.73 -8.89
CA THR A 160 8.44 3.76 -9.95
C THR A 160 8.32 5.16 -9.38
N ASP A 161 9.05 6.12 -9.95
CA ASP A 161 8.97 7.52 -9.54
C ASP A 161 7.53 8.07 -9.63
N GLU A 162 6.78 7.71 -10.67
CA GLU A 162 5.37 8.08 -10.81
C GLU A 162 4.54 7.63 -9.59
N SER A 163 4.70 6.38 -9.17
CA SER A 163 3.96 5.84 -8.03
C SER A 163 4.38 6.49 -6.71
N ILE A 164 5.68 6.75 -6.53
CA ILE A 164 6.21 7.40 -5.33
C ILE A 164 5.73 8.86 -5.24
N ARG A 165 5.71 9.59 -6.37
CA ARG A 165 5.18 10.97 -6.43
C ARG A 165 3.69 10.98 -6.09
N ALA A 166 2.89 10.08 -6.66
CA ALA A 166 1.47 9.96 -6.32
C ALA A 166 1.26 9.66 -4.83
N PHE A 167 2.08 8.76 -4.26
CA PHE A 167 2.08 8.48 -2.82
C PHE A 167 2.41 9.72 -1.98
N ALA A 168 3.42 10.51 -2.38
CA ALA A 168 3.79 11.76 -1.72
C ALA A 168 2.64 12.78 -1.74
N HIS A 169 2.09 13.10 -2.92
CA HIS A 169 0.99 14.08 -3.03
C HIS A 169 -0.22 13.64 -2.19
N SER A 170 -0.62 12.37 -2.27
CA SER A 170 -1.76 11.86 -1.48
C SER A 170 -1.51 12.00 0.03
N SER A 171 -0.29 11.71 0.50
CA SER A 171 0.09 11.80 1.91
C SER A 171 0.10 13.25 2.39
N PHE A 172 0.66 14.18 1.60
CA PHE A 172 0.68 15.60 1.92
C PHE A 172 -0.73 16.21 1.94
N GLN A 173 -1.54 15.92 0.93
CA GLN A 173 -2.92 16.41 0.85
C GLN A 173 -3.77 15.91 2.00
N TYR A 174 -3.63 14.62 2.34
CA TYR A 174 -4.39 14.03 3.43
C TYR A 174 -3.98 14.59 4.79
N ALA A 175 -2.68 14.68 5.08
CA ALA A 175 -2.20 15.27 6.33
C ALA A 175 -2.56 16.77 6.44
N LEU A 176 -2.49 17.54 5.35
CA LEU A 176 -2.94 18.94 5.33
C LEU A 176 -4.46 19.06 5.57
N MET A 177 -5.27 18.19 4.97
CA MET A 177 -6.73 18.14 5.20
C MET A 177 -7.04 17.84 6.67
N ARG A 178 -6.31 16.89 7.26
CA ARG A 178 -6.48 16.47 8.66
C ARG A 178 -5.85 17.43 9.65
N THR A 179 -4.97 18.32 9.21
CA THR A 179 -4.16 19.21 10.06
C THR A 179 -3.27 18.38 11.01
N TYR A 180 -2.56 17.40 10.44
CA TYR A 180 -1.60 16.54 11.15
C TYR A 180 -0.18 16.78 10.60
N PRO A 181 0.87 16.70 11.44
CA PRO A 181 2.22 16.55 10.93
C PRO A 181 2.36 15.25 10.13
N LEU A 182 3.22 15.25 9.12
CA LEU A 182 3.48 14.08 8.27
C LEU A 182 4.89 13.55 8.50
N TYR A 183 5.00 12.24 8.69
CA TYR A 183 6.27 11.54 8.77
C TYR A 183 6.40 10.53 7.64
N LEU A 184 7.51 10.57 6.90
CA LEU A 184 7.92 9.48 6.02
C LEU A 184 9.05 8.71 6.71
N SER A 185 8.91 7.39 6.81
CA SER A 185 9.94 6.53 7.38
C SER A 185 10.54 5.58 6.34
N THR A 186 11.87 5.54 6.24
CA THR A 186 12.59 4.60 5.35
C THR A 186 13.85 4.05 6.03
N LYS A 187 14.61 3.18 5.37
CA LYS A 187 15.95 2.73 5.80
C LYS A 187 17.03 3.16 4.78
N ASN A 188 17.00 4.43 4.35
CA ASN A 188 17.90 4.98 3.34
C ASN A 188 19.40 4.98 3.71
N THR A 189 19.77 4.78 4.98
CA THR A 189 21.17 4.54 5.36
C THR A 189 21.71 3.20 4.86
N ILE A 190 20.82 2.21 4.68
CA ILE A 190 21.12 0.87 4.15
C ILE A 190 20.77 0.79 2.66
N LEU A 191 19.52 1.10 2.31
CA LEU A 191 19.03 1.10 0.93
C LEU A 191 19.27 2.47 0.26
N LYS A 192 20.54 2.84 0.12
CA LYS A 192 20.96 4.20 -0.25
C LYS A 192 20.31 4.76 -1.53
N LYS A 193 20.17 3.92 -2.55
CA LYS A 193 19.53 4.32 -3.83
C LYS A 193 18.02 4.14 -3.80
N TYR A 194 17.54 2.99 -3.31
CA TYR A 194 16.11 2.64 -3.35
C TYR A 194 15.28 3.52 -2.39
N ASP A 195 15.58 3.47 -1.10
CA ASP A 195 14.90 4.27 -0.07
C ASP A 195 15.32 5.73 -0.12
N GLY A 196 16.53 6.01 -0.62
CA GLY A 196 16.97 7.37 -0.94
C GLY A 196 16.03 8.05 -1.93
N ARG A 197 15.57 7.32 -2.96
CA ARG A 197 14.66 7.87 -3.97
C ARG A 197 13.30 8.28 -3.38
N PHE A 198 12.76 7.51 -2.43
CA PHE A 198 11.56 7.90 -1.69
C PHE A 198 11.76 9.19 -0.91
N LYS A 199 12.86 9.27 -0.14
CA LYS A 199 13.21 10.46 0.64
C LYS A 199 13.33 11.69 -0.26
N ASP A 200 14.10 11.59 -1.33
CA ASP A 200 14.39 12.71 -2.21
C ASP A 200 13.12 13.23 -2.90
N ILE A 201 12.25 12.32 -3.40
CA ILE A 201 10.98 12.70 -4.04
C ILE A 201 10.04 13.41 -3.05
N PHE A 202 9.89 12.88 -1.83
CA PHE A 202 9.04 13.52 -0.83
C PHE A 202 9.57 14.90 -0.43
N GLN A 203 10.88 15.04 -0.25
CA GLN A 203 11.51 16.31 0.08
C GLN A 203 11.32 17.35 -1.03
N GLU A 204 11.58 16.96 -2.28
CA GLU A 204 11.39 17.81 -3.47
C GLU A 204 9.94 18.34 -3.55
N ILE A 205 8.96 17.45 -3.41
CA ILE A 205 7.53 17.82 -3.45
C ILE A 205 7.15 18.72 -2.28
N TYR A 206 7.62 18.40 -1.07
CA TYR A 206 7.32 19.20 0.13
C TYR A 206 7.81 20.65 -0.04
N GLU A 207 9.08 20.82 -0.37
CA GLU A 207 9.72 22.14 -0.50
C GLU A 207 9.05 22.97 -1.60
N LYS A 208 8.73 22.35 -2.73
CA LYS A 208 8.17 23.02 -3.89
C LYS A 208 6.69 23.39 -3.73
N GLU A 209 5.89 22.54 -3.10
CA GLU A 209 4.42 22.63 -3.24
C GLU A 209 3.63 22.68 -1.93
N TYR A 210 4.20 22.24 -0.81
CA TYR A 210 3.45 22.03 0.44
C TYR A 210 4.00 22.77 1.65
N LYS A 211 5.29 23.13 1.67
CA LYS A 211 5.93 23.77 2.83
C LYS A 211 5.17 24.99 3.35
N SER A 212 4.84 25.94 2.47
CA SER A 212 4.08 27.15 2.86
C SER A 212 2.67 26.83 3.39
N LYS A 213 2.01 25.80 2.85
CA LYS A 213 0.68 25.37 3.29
C LYS A 213 0.70 24.69 4.66
N TYR A 214 1.78 23.96 4.93
CA TYR A 214 2.03 23.29 6.20
C TYR A 214 2.37 24.31 7.30
N GLU A 215 3.29 25.24 7.01
CA GLU A 215 3.65 26.33 7.92
C GLU A 215 2.44 27.21 8.28
N ALA A 216 1.55 27.48 7.32
CA ALA A 216 0.30 28.22 7.55
C ALA A 216 -0.69 27.52 8.52
N LYS A 217 -0.50 26.22 8.75
CA LYS A 217 -1.31 25.39 9.66
C LYS A 217 -0.56 24.94 10.91
N ASP A 218 0.66 25.42 11.12
CA ASP A 218 1.55 25.01 12.21
C ASP A 218 1.78 23.49 12.27
N ILE A 219 1.91 22.86 11.10
CA ILE A 219 2.26 21.44 10.95
C ILE A 219 3.50 21.33 10.08
N TRP A 220 4.19 20.18 10.13
CA TRP A 220 5.44 19.97 9.42
C TRP A 220 5.48 18.62 8.70
N TYR A 221 6.49 18.47 7.84
CA TYR A 221 6.90 17.20 7.27
C TYR A 221 8.29 16.85 7.78
N GLU A 222 8.51 15.58 8.14
CA GLU A 222 9.82 15.08 8.52
C GLU A 222 10.07 13.68 7.91
N HIS A 223 11.28 13.48 7.38
CA HIS A 223 11.80 12.14 7.07
C HIS A 223 12.52 11.57 8.29
N ARG A 224 12.23 10.32 8.66
CA ARG A 224 12.90 9.59 9.74
C ARG A 224 13.40 8.23 9.28
N LEU A 225 14.40 7.69 9.97
CA LEU A 225 14.72 6.27 9.81
C LEU A 225 13.62 5.42 10.47
N ILE A 226 13.26 4.30 9.87
CA ILE A 226 12.13 3.48 10.31
C ILE A 226 12.25 2.99 11.75
N ASP A 227 13.46 2.66 12.20
CA ASP A 227 13.75 2.27 13.59
C ASP A 227 13.58 3.43 14.58
N ASP A 228 13.99 4.64 14.20
CA ASP A 228 13.72 5.85 15.01
C ASP A 228 12.23 6.19 15.01
N MET A 229 11.55 6.10 13.87
CA MET A 229 10.14 6.43 13.73
C MET A 229 9.25 5.55 14.62
N VAL A 230 9.50 4.24 14.68
CA VAL A 230 8.71 3.35 15.55
C VAL A 230 8.97 3.63 17.03
N ALA A 231 10.21 3.99 17.41
CA ALA A 231 10.53 4.38 18.78
C ALA A 231 9.88 5.72 19.17
N TYR A 232 9.90 6.69 18.25
CA TYR A 232 9.23 7.98 18.40
C TYR A 232 7.71 7.80 18.54
N ALA A 233 7.09 6.99 17.66
CA ALA A 233 5.65 6.72 17.71
C ALA A 233 5.22 6.13 19.06
N MET A 234 6.01 5.26 19.69
CA MET A 234 5.67 4.71 21.01
C MET A 234 5.68 5.74 22.15
N LYS A 235 6.31 6.90 21.95
CA LYS A 235 6.43 8.00 22.92
C LYS A 235 5.58 9.21 22.55
N SER A 236 4.91 9.20 21.40
CA SER A 236 4.07 10.31 20.96
C SER A 236 2.77 10.37 21.76
N GLU A 237 2.11 11.53 21.69
CA GLU A 237 0.81 11.79 22.30
C GLU A 237 -0.30 11.87 21.24
#